data_AF-A0A4R5LC86-F1
#
_entry.id   AF-A0A4R5LC86-F1
#
_cell.length_a   1.000
_cell.length_b   1.000
_cell.length_c   1.000
_cell.angle_alpha   90.00
_cell.angle_beta   90.00
_cell.angle_gamma   90.00
#
_symmetry.space_group_name_H-M   'P 1'
#
loop_
_entity.id
_entity.type
_entity.pdbx_description
1 polymer ?
#
loop_
_entity_poly.entity_id
_entity_poly.type
_entity_poly.pdbx_seq_one_letter_code
_entity_poly.pdbx_strand_id
1 'polypeptide(L)'
;MGVLRYAVIAVVASGALHGCKLVKNSDLQGSGGSHDNYASAGYDPNAMVASMWSTKIVPDIEKRAVDYRTLRDAIKADPDAAGHKYGYRGKDDGAPWNFPTTLHGTIVDVDTQSSQGTVGVDVDGSGQASVIVDIGPTVLGTTLRDSLDFISFSNFRNQIEYAQFGTALNAYAANHVLKPLPRNDLKGKPITVTGSFSYDSSSDQPEIVPLAVTVGGKS
;
A
#
# COMPACT_ATOMS: atom_id res chain seq x y z
N MET A 1 45.34 -81.96 16.27
CA MET A 1 43.93 -81.92 16.74
C MET A 1 43.46 -80.48 16.58
N GLY A 2 42.67 -80.16 15.55
CA GLY A 2 41.25 -79.81 15.69
C GLY A 2 41.09 -78.31 16.04
N VAL A 3 40.22 -77.48 15.49
CA VAL A 3 39.05 -77.64 14.62
C VAL A 3 38.72 -76.23 14.08
N LEU A 4 37.99 -76.17 12.96
CA LEU A 4 36.89 -75.24 12.68
C LEU A 4 37.17 -73.85 12.09
N ARG A 5 36.74 -73.73 10.82
CA ARG A 5 36.41 -72.51 10.09
C ARG A 5 35.07 -71.91 10.58
N TYR A 6 34.72 -70.74 10.03
CA TYR A 6 33.51 -69.91 10.18
C TYR A 6 33.69 -68.75 11.18
N ALA A 7 33.24 -67.53 10.94
CA ALA A 7 32.79 -66.81 9.75
C ALA A 7 32.73 -65.33 10.17
N VAL A 8 33.03 -64.44 9.24
CA VAL A 8 32.89 -62.98 9.38
C VAL A 8 31.40 -62.61 9.50
N ILE A 9 31.05 -61.76 10.47
CA ILE A 9 29.88 -60.87 10.34
C ILE A 9 30.33 -59.47 10.77
N ALA A 10 30.58 -58.63 9.76
CA ALA A 10 30.72 -57.19 9.93
C ALA A 10 29.32 -56.58 10.12
N VAL A 11 29.12 -55.87 11.23
CA VAL A 11 27.91 -55.09 11.49
C VAL A 11 27.96 -53.83 10.63
N VAL A 12 27.21 -53.83 9.52
CA VAL A 12 26.91 -52.60 8.77
C VAL A 12 25.65 -51.99 9.38
N ALA A 13 25.81 -50.92 10.15
CA ALA A 13 24.71 -50.11 10.65
C ALA A 13 24.18 -49.23 9.51
N SER A 14 23.20 -49.72 8.76
CA SER A 14 22.44 -48.92 7.81
C SER A 14 21.39 -48.11 8.55
N GLY A 15 21.62 -46.81 8.71
CA GLY A 15 20.60 -45.87 9.17
C GLY A 15 19.45 -45.80 8.18
N ALA A 16 18.26 -46.22 8.60
CA ALA A 16 17.04 -46.00 7.84
C ALA A 16 16.66 -44.51 7.96
N LEU A 17 16.92 -43.75 6.90
CA LEU A 17 16.29 -42.45 6.69
C LEU A 17 14.78 -42.68 6.59
N HIS A 18 14.03 -42.13 7.54
CA HIS A 18 12.58 -42.09 7.48
C HIS A 18 12.18 -41.15 6.34
N GLY A 19 11.95 -41.73 5.16
CA GLY A 19 11.42 -41.02 4.01
C GLY A 19 10.04 -40.46 4.34
N CYS A 20 9.90 -39.13 4.32
CA CYS A 20 8.60 -38.49 4.20
C CYS A 20 7.95 -38.98 2.90
N LYS A 21 6.79 -39.64 3.02
CA LYS A 21 5.97 -40.06 1.90
C LYS A 21 5.50 -38.82 1.14
N LEU A 22 6.19 -38.49 0.05
CA LEU A 22 5.75 -37.47 -0.90
C LEU A 22 4.52 -38.03 -1.63
N VAL A 23 3.33 -37.72 -1.14
CA VAL A 23 2.06 -38.03 -1.81
C VAL A 23 1.98 -37.11 -3.03
N LYS A 24 2.20 -37.66 -4.22
CA LYS A 24 1.75 -37.02 -5.47
C LYS A 24 0.23 -37.08 -5.46
N ASN A 25 -0.42 -35.96 -5.16
CA ASN A 25 -1.82 -35.77 -5.51
C ASN A 25 -1.90 -35.67 -7.04
N SER A 26 -2.23 -36.78 -7.69
CA SER A 26 -2.51 -36.86 -9.13
C SER A 26 -3.93 -36.36 -9.46
N ASP A 27 -4.36 -35.28 -8.80
CA ASP A 27 -5.61 -34.56 -9.10
C ASP A 27 -5.32 -33.27 -9.87
N LEU A 28 -4.13 -33.15 -10.45
CA LEU A 28 -3.80 -32.12 -11.43
C LEU A 28 -3.94 -32.74 -12.83
N GLN A 29 -5.00 -32.29 -13.51
CA GLN A 29 -5.36 -32.51 -14.92
C GLN A 29 -6.37 -33.63 -15.20
N GLY A 30 -7.63 -33.35 -14.88
CA GLY A 30 -8.76 -33.64 -15.75
C GLY A 30 -9.27 -32.34 -16.37
N SER A 31 -8.98 -32.12 -17.64
CA SER A 31 -9.28 -30.93 -18.43
C SER A 31 -10.77 -30.79 -18.74
N GLY A 32 -11.31 -29.56 -18.62
CA GLY A 32 -12.61 -29.21 -19.20
C GLY A 32 -13.42 -28.16 -18.44
N GLY A 33 -12.81 -27.02 -18.08
CA GLY A 33 -13.54 -25.89 -17.53
C GLY A 33 -12.67 -24.65 -17.57
N SER A 34 -13.16 -23.62 -18.25
CA SER A 34 -12.49 -22.35 -18.51
C SER A 34 -11.80 -21.76 -17.27
N HIS A 35 -10.59 -21.24 -17.50
CA HIS A 35 -10.00 -20.22 -16.64
C HIS A 35 -11.03 -19.10 -16.45
N ASP A 36 -11.09 -18.49 -15.26
CA ASP A 36 -11.94 -17.35 -14.85
C ASP A 36 -13.06 -17.67 -13.83
N ASN A 37 -12.72 -18.24 -12.66
CA ASN A 37 -13.65 -18.35 -11.52
C ASN A 37 -13.48 -17.25 -10.45
N TYR A 38 -12.65 -16.22 -10.70
CA TYR A 38 -12.42 -15.12 -9.76
C TYR A 38 -13.16 -13.81 -10.07
N ALA A 39 -13.78 -13.69 -11.25
CA ALA A 39 -14.81 -12.68 -11.45
C ALA A 39 -16.10 -13.19 -10.80
N SER A 40 -16.41 -12.75 -9.59
CA SER A 40 -17.79 -12.85 -9.09
C SER A 40 -18.67 -12.13 -10.11
N ALA A 41 -19.69 -12.82 -10.63
CA ALA A 41 -20.65 -12.22 -11.53
C ALA A 41 -21.26 -10.98 -10.84
N GLY A 42 -20.84 -9.78 -11.27
CA GLY A 42 -21.33 -8.50 -10.76
C GLY A 42 -20.41 -7.72 -9.81
N TYR A 43 -19.22 -8.20 -9.43
CA TYR A 43 -18.26 -7.34 -8.69
C TYR A 43 -17.54 -6.40 -9.65
N ASP A 44 -17.84 -5.11 -9.53
CA ASP A 44 -17.14 -4.04 -10.24
C ASP A 44 -16.50 -3.08 -9.23
N PRO A 45 -15.20 -3.23 -8.94
CA PRO A 45 -14.50 -2.36 -8.00
C PRO A 45 -14.40 -0.91 -8.49
N ASN A 46 -14.38 -0.68 -9.81
CA ASN A 46 -14.33 0.68 -10.35
C ASN A 46 -15.66 1.40 -10.12
N ALA A 47 -16.78 0.74 -10.39
CA ALA A 47 -18.11 1.30 -10.12
C ALA A 47 -18.32 1.54 -8.61
N MET A 48 -17.88 0.59 -7.76
CA MET A 48 -17.93 0.73 -6.31
C MET A 48 -17.17 1.97 -5.83
N VAL A 49 -15.89 2.10 -6.22
CA VAL A 49 -15.06 3.27 -5.88
C VAL A 49 -15.70 4.56 -6.37
N ALA A 50 -16.14 4.62 -7.63
CA ALA A 50 -16.74 5.81 -8.21
C ALA A 50 -18.00 6.27 -7.44
N SER A 51 -18.84 5.33 -7.00
CA SER A 51 -20.05 5.64 -6.22
C SER A 51 -19.76 6.17 -4.80
N MET A 52 -18.60 5.83 -4.25
CA MET A 52 -18.22 6.12 -2.87
C MET A 52 -17.23 7.28 -2.74
N TRP A 53 -16.54 7.66 -3.82
CA TRP A 53 -15.41 8.59 -3.78
C TRP A 53 -15.76 9.91 -3.08
N SER A 54 -16.73 10.65 -3.62
CA SER A 54 -17.15 11.95 -3.09
C SER A 54 -18.09 11.86 -1.88
N THR A 55 -18.74 10.72 -1.67
CA THR A 55 -19.81 10.57 -0.66
C THR A 55 -19.33 9.92 0.63
N LYS A 56 -18.25 9.16 0.59
CA LYS A 56 -17.72 8.40 1.72
C LYS A 56 -16.20 8.52 1.87
N ILE A 57 -15.45 8.23 0.81
CA ILE A 57 -13.97 8.11 0.86
C ILE A 57 -13.33 9.46 1.18
N VAL A 58 -13.63 10.50 0.40
CA VAL A 58 -13.08 11.86 0.64
C VAL A 58 -13.54 12.41 1.99
N PRO A 59 -14.85 12.42 2.34
CA PRO A 59 -15.30 12.93 3.64
C PRO A 59 -14.73 12.19 4.85
N ASP A 60 -14.51 10.88 4.75
CA ASP A 60 -13.90 10.10 5.84
C ASP A 60 -12.45 10.52 6.09
N ILE A 61 -11.65 10.62 5.02
CA ILE A 61 -10.25 11.06 5.13
C ILE A 61 -10.19 12.51 5.61
N GLU A 62 -10.98 13.42 5.06
CA GLU A 62 -11.03 14.83 5.48
C GLU A 62 -11.36 14.97 6.98
N LYS A 63 -12.31 14.17 7.48
CA LYS A 63 -12.71 14.20 8.90
C LYS A 63 -11.57 13.81 9.85
N ARG A 64 -10.69 12.90 9.42
CA ARG A 64 -9.60 12.35 10.23
C ARG A 64 -8.25 13.00 9.92
N ALA A 65 -8.17 13.78 8.85
CA ALA A 65 -6.93 14.40 8.39
C ALA A 65 -6.37 15.39 9.42
N VAL A 66 -5.07 15.30 9.65
CA VAL A 66 -4.31 16.19 10.53
C VAL A 66 -3.26 16.92 9.71
N ASP A 67 -2.91 18.15 10.07
CA ASP A 67 -1.82 18.87 9.40
C ASP A 67 -0.51 18.07 9.46
N TYR A 68 0.16 17.96 8.31
CA TYR A 68 1.38 17.16 8.17
C TYR A 68 2.49 17.54 9.18
N ARG A 69 2.65 18.82 9.55
CA ARG A 69 3.67 19.20 10.55
C ARG A 69 3.35 18.61 11.91
N THR A 70 2.08 18.64 12.30
CA THR A 70 1.62 18.04 13.56
C THR A 70 1.86 16.53 13.56
N LEU A 71 1.58 15.85 12.45
CA LEU A 71 1.84 14.42 12.30
C LEU A 71 3.34 14.11 12.35
N ARG A 72 4.17 14.86 11.61
CA ARG A 72 5.62 14.72 11.62
C ARG A 72 6.19 14.83 13.03
N ASP A 73 5.78 15.84 13.78
CA ASP A 73 6.29 16.08 15.13
C ASP A 73 5.82 14.97 16.10
N ALA A 74 4.57 14.52 15.97
CA ALA A 74 4.04 13.41 16.77
C ALA A 74 4.74 12.08 16.46
N ILE A 75 4.93 11.76 15.18
CA ILE A 75 5.62 10.53 14.73
C ILE A 75 7.06 10.54 15.20
N LYS A 76 7.76 11.68 15.10
CA LYS A 76 9.14 11.82 15.60
C LYS A 76 9.25 11.59 17.11
N ALA A 77 8.23 11.99 17.86
CA ALA A 77 8.20 11.78 19.31
C ALA A 77 7.93 10.32 19.67
N ASP A 78 6.90 9.71 19.07
CA ASP A 78 6.52 8.31 19.28
C ASP A 78 5.61 7.85 18.11
N PRO A 79 6.11 7.04 17.16
CA PRO A 79 5.34 6.58 16.02
C PRO A 79 4.09 5.78 16.38
N ASP A 80 4.15 4.95 17.43
CA ASP A 80 3.02 4.12 17.84
C ASP A 80 1.96 4.96 18.55
N ALA A 81 2.36 5.87 19.45
CA ALA A 81 1.41 6.78 20.08
C ALA A 81 0.76 7.73 19.05
N ALA A 82 1.52 8.21 18.06
CA ALA A 82 0.99 8.96 16.93
C ALA A 82 -0.01 8.13 16.11
N GLY A 83 0.36 6.87 15.81
CA GLY A 83 -0.49 5.91 15.12
C GLY A 83 -1.82 5.66 15.81
N HIS A 84 -1.80 5.42 17.12
CA HIS A 84 -3.02 5.25 17.92
C HIS A 84 -3.90 6.50 17.97
N LYS A 85 -3.29 7.69 17.92
CA LYS A 85 -4.02 8.96 18.06
C LYS A 85 -4.57 9.50 16.74
N TYR A 86 -3.80 9.40 15.67
CA TYR A 86 -4.08 10.06 14.39
C TYR A 86 -4.10 9.11 13.20
N GLY A 87 -3.52 7.92 13.35
CA GLY A 87 -3.42 6.95 12.28
C GLY A 87 -4.56 5.93 12.29
N TYR A 88 -4.50 5.06 11.30
CA TYR A 88 -5.27 3.83 11.24
C TYR A 88 -4.36 2.71 10.75
N ARG A 89 -4.52 1.53 11.34
CA ARG A 89 -4.03 0.27 10.78
C ARG A 89 -5.11 -0.77 11.01
N GLY A 90 -5.22 -1.72 10.09
CA GLY A 90 -6.13 -2.85 10.27
C GLY A 90 -5.82 -3.64 11.55
N LYS A 91 -6.63 -4.65 11.85
CA LYS A 91 -6.44 -5.54 13.01
C LYS A 91 -5.20 -6.45 12.91
N ASP A 92 -4.38 -6.26 11.88
CA ASP A 92 -3.13 -6.97 11.68
C ASP A 92 -2.02 -6.20 12.41
N ASP A 93 -1.56 -6.73 13.55
CA ASP A 93 -0.59 -6.06 14.44
C ASP A 93 0.76 -5.69 13.80
N GLY A 94 1.03 -6.17 12.58
CA GLY A 94 2.22 -5.85 11.79
C GLY A 94 2.00 -4.89 10.61
N ALA A 95 0.78 -4.42 10.37
CA ALA A 95 0.53 -3.46 9.29
C ALA A 95 1.08 -2.06 9.66
N PRO A 96 1.63 -1.31 8.69
CA PRO A 96 2.09 0.06 8.95
C PRO A 96 0.91 0.95 9.33
N TRP A 97 1.20 1.98 10.14
CA TRP A 97 0.26 3.06 10.40
C TRP A 97 0.01 3.86 9.13
N ASN A 98 -1.25 4.11 8.79
CA ASN A 98 -1.65 4.99 7.72
C ASN A 98 -2.19 6.29 8.31
N PHE A 99 -1.73 7.43 7.80
CA PHE A 99 -2.01 8.74 8.36
C PHE A 99 -2.76 9.63 7.35
N PRO A 100 -4.08 9.80 7.50
CA PRO A 100 -4.84 10.85 6.85
C PRO A 100 -4.21 12.22 7.15
N THR A 101 -3.95 13.02 6.12
CA THR A 101 -3.21 14.26 6.29
C THR A 101 -3.70 15.38 5.38
N THR A 102 -3.57 16.61 5.87
CA THR A 102 -3.59 17.81 5.06
C THR A 102 -2.19 18.40 4.97
N LEU A 103 -1.83 18.91 3.79
CA LEU A 103 -0.54 19.51 3.52
C LEU A 103 -0.74 20.87 2.83
N HIS A 104 0.03 21.87 3.27
CA HIS A 104 0.24 23.10 2.51
C HIS A 104 1.72 23.46 2.51
N GLY A 105 2.26 23.76 1.33
CA GLY A 105 3.66 24.09 1.16
C GLY A 105 4.01 24.56 -0.26
N THR A 106 5.31 24.59 -0.54
CA THR A 106 5.86 25.00 -1.84
C THR A 106 6.54 23.82 -2.52
N ILE A 107 6.28 23.63 -3.80
CA ILE A 107 6.97 22.60 -4.60
C ILE A 107 8.43 23.01 -4.79
N VAL A 108 9.37 22.20 -4.31
CA VAL A 108 10.81 22.45 -4.43
C VAL A 108 11.50 21.45 -5.35
N ASP A 109 10.97 20.24 -5.49
CA ASP A 109 11.49 19.21 -6.41
C ASP A 109 10.37 18.65 -7.29
N VAL A 110 10.71 18.23 -8.50
CA VAL A 110 9.74 17.79 -9.51
C VAL A 110 10.33 16.63 -10.30
N ASP A 111 9.63 15.50 -10.31
CA ASP A 111 9.88 14.38 -11.22
C ASP A 111 8.58 14.06 -11.96
N THR A 112 8.53 14.41 -13.24
CA THR A 112 7.42 14.07 -14.14
C THR A 112 7.81 12.98 -15.15
N GLN A 113 9.02 12.45 -15.05
CA GLN A 113 9.55 11.47 -16.00
C GLN A 113 9.37 10.04 -15.49
N SER A 114 9.30 9.83 -14.17
CA SER A 114 8.94 8.54 -13.61
C SER A 114 7.49 8.16 -13.88
N SER A 115 7.20 6.86 -13.82
CA SER A 115 5.84 6.33 -14.00
C SER A 115 4.89 6.75 -12.87
N GLN A 116 5.42 6.96 -11.66
CA GLN A 116 4.65 7.44 -10.53
C GLN A 116 4.45 8.96 -10.62
N GLY A 117 5.50 9.69 -11.00
CA GLY A 117 5.52 11.14 -11.06
C GLY A 117 5.32 11.76 -9.67
N THR A 118 6.29 12.52 -9.20
CA THR A 118 6.28 13.05 -7.82
C THR A 118 6.70 14.51 -7.77
N VAL A 119 6.30 15.18 -6.69
CA VAL A 119 6.85 16.48 -6.30
C VAL A 119 7.34 16.44 -4.86
N GLY A 120 8.50 17.02 -4.62
CA GLY A 120 8.99 17.30 -3.27
C GLY A 120 8.40 18.61 -2.79
N VAL A 121 7.77 18.61 -1.62
CA VAL A 121 7.10 19.78 -1.04
C VAL A 121 7.82 20.21 0.23
N ASP A 122 8.24 21.47 0.27
CA ASP A 122 8.76 22.14 1.45
C ASP A 122 7.60 22.76 2.21
N VAL A 123 7.41 22.33 3.46
CA VAL A 123 6.36 22.88 4.31
C VAL A 123 6.91 23.97 5.21
N ASP A 124 8.18 23.93 5.58
CA ASP A 124 8.75 24.82 6.60
C ASP A 124 9.41 26.08 6.03
N GLY A 125 9.52 26.20 4.70
CA GLY A 125 10.23 27.30 4.04
C GLY A 125 11.75 27.13 4.09
N SER A 126 12.22 25.89 4.24
CA SER A 126 13.63 25.52 4.31
C SER A 126 14.35 25.50 2.95
N GLY A 127 13.58 25.46 1.87
CA GLY A 127 14.07 25.20 0.51
C GLY A 127 14.36 23.72 0.21
N GLN A 128 14.09 22.82 1.16
CA GLN A 128 14.27 21.36 1.01
C GLN A 128 12.93 20.65 1.14
N ALA A 129 12.75 19.56 0.40
CA ALA A 129 11.52 18.78 0.48
C ALA A 129 11.39 18.16 1.88
N SER A 130 10.24 18.39 2.52
CA SER A 130 9.88 17.74 3.79
C SER A 130 9.08 16.46 3.55
N VAL A 131 8.38 16.38 2.41
CA VAL A 131 7.46 15.31 2.06
C VAL A 131 7.42 15.13 0.55
N ILE A 132 7.15 13.92 0.09
CA ILE A 132 6.90 13.61 -1.32
C ILE A 132 5.39 13.51 -1.55
N VAL A 133 4.91 14.02 -2.69
CA VAL A 133 3.51 13.95 -3.10
C VAL A 133 3.41 13.35 -4.49
N ASP A 134 2.58 12.32 -4.64
CA ASP A 134 2.29 11.71 -5.93
C ASP A 134 1.50 12.67 -6.84
N ILE A 135 1.94 12.82 -8.09
CA ILE A 135 1.27 13.59 -9.14
C ILE A 135 0.94 12.76 -10.38
N GLY A 136 1.18 11.45 -10.34
CA GLY A 136 0.81 10.51 -11.41
C GLY A 136 1.75 10.58 -12.62
N PRO A 137 1.61 9.66 -13.57
CA PRO A 137 0.34 9.04 -13.98
C PRO A 137 -0.08 7.76 -13.24
N THR A 138 0.82 7.12 -12.49
CA THR A 138 0.52 5.87 -11.78
C THR A 138 0.54 6.10 -10.28
N VAL A 139 -0.38 5.47 -9.54
CA VAL A 139 -0.37 5.45 -8.07
C VAL A 139 -0.09 4.02 -7.61
N LEU A 140 0.94 3.86 -6.79
CA LEU A 140 1.42 2.55 -6.33
C LEU A 140 0.98 2.26 -4.89
N GLY A 141 1.19 1.02 -4.47
CA GLY A 141 0.93 0.59 -3.10
C GLY A 141 -0.55 0.51 -2.74
N THR A 142 -0.82 0.48 -1.43
CA THR A 142 -2.16 0.25 -0.87
C THR A 142 -2.61 1.33 0.09
N THR A 143 -1.84 2.42 0.22
CA THR A 143 -2.06 3.52 1.17
C THR A 143 -3.52 3.99 1.19
N LEU A 144 -4.12 4.26 0.03
CA LEU A 144 -5.52 4.73 -0.02
C LEU A 144 -6.50 3.72 0.57
N ARG A 145 -6.38 2.44 0.19
CA ARG A 145 -7.25 1.36 0.72
C ARG A 145 -7.05 1.18 2.22
N ASP A 146 -5.80 1.12 2.63
CA ASP A 146 -5.42 0.80 4.01
C ASP A 146 -5.59 1.99 4.96
N SER A 147 -5.98 3.16 4.45
CA SER A 147 -6.35 4.34 5.24
C SER A 147 -7.84 4.41 5.58
N LEU A 148 -8.70 3.60 4.95
CA LEU A 148 -10.16 3.65 5.13
C LEU A 148 -10.57 2.77 6.30
N ASP A 149 -10.99 3.39 7.41
CA ASP A 149 -11.31 2.64 8.64
C ASP A 149 -12.62 1.85 8.58
N PHE A 150 -13.48 2.19 7.62
CA PHE A 150 -14.76 1.55 7.35
C PHE A 150 -14.68 0.45 6.27
N ILE A 151 -13.51 0.25 5.65
CA ILE A 151 -13.26 -0.82 4.68
C ILE A 151 -12.22 -1.77 5.25
N SER A 152 -12.52 -3.06 5.20
CA SER A 152 -11.64 -4.13 5.65
C SER A 152 -11.79 -5.35 4.75
N PHE A 153 -10.89 -6.31 4.89
CA PHE A 153 -10.97 -7.59 4.19
C PHE A 153 -12.33 -8.28 4.35
N SER A 154 -12.97 -8.20 5.52
CA SER A 154 -14.28 -8.82 5.79
C SER A 154 -15.44 -8.26 4.96
N ASN A 155 -15.24 -7.11 4.31
CA ASN A 155 -16.21 -6.54 3.37
C ASN A 155 -16.18 -7.22 1.99
N PHE A 156 -15.21 -8.10 1.74
CA PHE A 156 -14.98 -8.73 0.45
C PHE A 156 -15.03 -10.25 0.57
N ARG A 157 -15.36 -10.93 -0.53
CA ARG A 157 -15.48 -12.40 -0.54
C ARG A 157 -14.12 -13.09 -0.42
N ASN A 158 -13.07 -12.46 -0.94
CA ASN A 158 -11.73 -13.04 -1.01
C ASN A 158 -10.66 -11.95 -1.22
N GLN A 159 -9.40 -12.37 -1.19
CA GLN A 159 -8.23 -11.47 -1.27
C GLN A 159 -8.09 -10.81 -2.65
N ILE A 160 -8.57 -11.46 -3.71
CA ILE A 160 -8.51 -10.92 -5.06
C ILE A 160 -9.46 -9.73 -5.18
N GLU A 161 -10.70 -9.84 -4.68
CA GLU A 161 -11.65 -8.72 -4.68
C GLU A 161 -11.12 -7.54 -3.86
N TYR A 162 -10.55 -7.80 -2.67
CA TYR A 162 -9.97 -6.76 -1.82
C TYR A 162 -8.76 -6.06 -2.47
N ALA A 163 -7.90 -6.82 -3.14
CA ALA A 163 -6.77 -6.25 -3.89
C ALA A 163 -7.26 -5.42 -5.09
N GLN A 164 -8.25 -5.92 -5.84
CA GLN A 164 -8.86 -5.21 -6.97
C GLN A 164 -9.52 -3.89 -6.55
N PHE A 165 -10.12 -3.83 -5.35
CA PHE A 165 -10.63 -2.57 -4.79
C PHE A 165 -9.51 -1.55 -4.56
N GLY A 166 -8.39 -1.98 -3.98
CA GLY A 166 -7.21 -1.11 -3.82
C GLY A 166 -6.67 -0.61 -5.15
N THR A 167 -6.55 -1.48 -6.15
CA THR A 167 -6.15 -1.09 -7.51
C THR A 167 -7.12 -0.07 -8.12
N ALA A 168 -8.43 -0.27 -7.94
CA ALA A 168 -9.45 0.64 -8.44
C ALA A 168 -9.39 2.02 -7.75
N LEU A 169 -9.11 2.07 -6.45
CA LEU A 169 -8.88 3.33 -5.73
C LEU A 169 -7.71 4.11 -6.32
N ASN A 170 -6.56 3.46 -6.51
CA ASN A 170 -5.37 4.09 -7.08
C ASN A 170 -5.62 4.58 -8.51
N ALA A 171 -6.29 3.76 -9.33
CA ALA A 171 -6.66 4.13 -10.68
C ALA A 171 -7.64 5.33 -10.72
N TYR A 172 -8.58 5.38 -9.77
CA TYR A 172 -9.50 6.52 -9.64
C TYR A 172 -8.76 7.80 -9.27
N ALA A 173 -7.87 7.75 -8.26
CA ALA A 173 -7.02 8.88 -7.88
C ALA A 173 -6.18 9.38 -9.06
N ALA A 174 -5.49 8.47 -9.74
CA ALA A 174 -4.68 8.78 -10.91
C ALA A 174 -5.49 9.51 -12.00
N ASN A 175 -6.68 9.00 -12.34
CA ASN A 175 -7.47 9.52 -13.45
C ASN A 175 -8.25 10.80 -13.14
N HIS A 176 -8.76 10.93 -11.92
CA HIS A 176 -9.70 12.00 -11.56
C HIS A 176 -9.07 13.10 -10.70
N VAL A 177 -7.98 12.79 -9.99
CA VAL A 177 -7.30 13.74 -9.08
C VAL A 177 -5.97 14.20 -9.68
N LEU A 178 -5.14 13.25 -10.16
CA LEU A 178 -3.76 13.57 -10.55
C LEU A 178 -3.62 13.95 -12.04
N LYS A 179 -4.33 13.26 -12.93
CA LYS A 179 -4.30 13.54 -14.38
C LYS A 179 -4.64 14.99 -14.73
N PRO A 180 -5.61 15.67 -14.08
CA PRO A 180 -5.92 17.08 -14.37
C PRO A 180 -4.83 18.08 -13.98
N LEU A 181 -3.84 17.70 -13.15
CA LEU A 181 -2.80 18.61 -12.69
C LEU A 181 -1.93 19.15 -13.84
N PRO A 182 -1.37 20.37 -13.73
CA PRO A 182 -0.31 20.80 -14.63
C PRO A 182 0.91 19.88 -14.51
N ARG A 183 1.64 19.67 -15.61
CA ARG A 183 2.90 18.90 -15.63
C ARG A 183 4.15 19.76 -15.82
N ASN A 184 3.95 21.03 -16.17
CA ASN A 184 5.02 21.99 -16.43
C ASN A 184 4.99 23.10 -15.39
N ASP A 185 6.13 23.78 -15.23
CA ASP A 185 6.27 24.97 -14.37
C ASP A 185 5.82 24.76 -12.92
N LEU A 186 5.97 23.53 -12.41
CA LEU A 186 5.51 23.15 -11.07
C LEU A 186 6.37 23.73 -9.94
N LYS A 187 7.69 23.82 -10.15
CA LYS A 187 8.64 24.27 -9.14
C LYS A 187 8.34 25.71 -8.70
N GLY A 188 8.34 25.94 -7.40
CA GLY A 188 8.01 27.22 -6.76
C GLY A 188 6.51 27.51 -6.63
N LYS A 189 5.61 26.67 -7.18
CA LYS A 189 4.17 26.87 -6.99
C LYS A 189 3.73 26.41 -5.59
N PRO A 190 2.72 27.08 -5.00
CA PRO A 190 2.06 26.57 -3.81
C PRO A 190 1.25 25.32 -4.16
N ILE A 191 1.20 24.39 -3.21
CA ILE A 191 0.41 23.17 -3.29
C ILE A 191 -0.38 22.97 -2.00
N THR A 192 -1.64 22.56 -2.14
CA THR A 192 -2.49 22.11 -1.04
C THR A 192 -2.96 20.70 -1.35
N VAL A 193 -2.79 19.78 -0.40
CA VAL A 193 -3.13 18.35 -0.56
C VAL A 193 -3.99 17.90 0.61
N THR A 194 -5.00 17.09 0.32
CA THR A 194 -5.61 16.17 1.28
C THR A 194 -5.38 14.76 0.77
N GLY A 195 -4.82 13.90 1.62
CA GLY A 195 -4.37 12.58 1.21
C GLY A 195 -4.09 11.69 2.41
N SER A 196 -3.33 10.63 2.17
CA SER A 196 -2.79 9.79 3.24
C SER A 196 -1.41 9.30 2.87
N PHE A 197 -0.61 8.94 3.89
CA PHE A 197 0.67 8.27 3.71
C PHE A 197 0.76 7.06 4.63
N SER A 198 1.46 6.03 4.17
CA SER A 198 1.86 4.89 5.01
C SER A 198 3.15 5.23 5.73
N TYR A 199 3.21 4.95 7.02
CA TYR A 199 4.43 5.12 7.81
C TYR A 199 5.48 4.07 7.45
N ASP A 200 6.68 4.56 7.17
CA ASP A 200 7.88 3.76 6.95
C ASP A 200 9.01 4.38 7.75
N SER A 201 9.51 3.64 8.75
CA SER A 201 10.60 4.11 9.62
C SER A 201 11.95 4.26 8.89
N SER A 202 12.06 3.74 7.67
CA SER A 202 13.27 3.87 6.85
C SER A 202 13.28 5.11 5.94
N SER A 203 12.16 5.85 5.89
CA SER A 203 12.03 7.06 5.08
C SER A 203 11.95 8.32 5.94
N ASP A 204 12.81 9.29 5.64
CA ASP A 204 12.76 10.64 6.24
C ASP A 204 11.70 11.53 5.56
N GLN A 205 11.24 11.16 4.36
CA GLN A 205 10.25 11.88 3.57
C GLN A 205 9.10 10.93 3.22
N PRO A 206 7.99 10.93 3.98
CA PRO A 206 6.85 10.09 3.65
C PRO A 206 6.25 10.48 2.29
N GLU A 207 5.61 9.52 1.65
CA GLU A 207 4.96 9.69 0.35
C GLU A 207 3.44 9.80 0.54
N ILE A 208 2.91 10.98 0.23
CA ILE A 208 1.46 11.24 0.31
C ILE A 208 0.82 10.89 -1.03
N VAL A 209 -0.19 10.02 -0.96
CA VAL A 209 -1.09 9.73 -2.08
C VAL A 209 -2.32 10.65 -1.99
N PRO A 210 -2.53 11.58 -2.95
CA PRO A 210 -3.62 12.53 -2.87
C PRO A 210 -5.01 11.94 -3.13
N LEU A 211 -5.98 12.41 -2.35
CA LEU A 211 -7.42 12.29 -2.62
C LEU A 211 -8.01 13.59 -3.18
N ALA A 212 -7.38 14.72 -2.84
CA ALA A 212 -7.63 16.02 -3.41
C ALA A 212 -6.33 16.84 -3.43
N VAL A 213 -6.08 17.58 -4.50
CA VAL A 213 -4.86 18.39 -4.65
C VAL A 213 -5.14 19.60 -5.51
N THR A 214 -4.58 20.73 -5.10
CA THR A 214 -4.61 21.99 -5.85
C THR A 214 -3.20 22.53 -5.95
N VAL A 215 -2.77 22.87 -7.17
CA VAL A 215 -1.46 23.49 -7.45
C VAL A 215 -1.68 24.87 -8.05
N GLY A 216 -0.99 25.88 -7.51
CA GLY A 216 -1.01 27.24 -8.07
C GLY A 216 -2.26 28.07 -7.76
N GLY A 217 -3.06 27.67 -6.75
CA GLY A 217 -4.09 28.52 -6.18
C GLY A 217 -3.47 29.69 -5.40
N LYS A 218 -4.06 30.88 -5.49
CA LYS A 218 -3.63 32.05 -4.71
C LYS A 218 -3.88 31.79 -3.22
N SER A 219 -2.85 32.02 -2.40
CA SER A 219 -2.96 32.25 -0.96
C SER A 219 -3.93 33.38 -0.66
#